data_AF-A0A6P0DQF2-F1
#
_entry.id   AF-A0A6P0DQF2-F1
#
_cell.length_a   1.000
_cell.length_b   1.000
_cell.length_c   1.000
_cell.angle_alpha   90.00
_cell.angle_beta   90.00
_cell.angle_gamma   90.00
#
_symmetry.space_group_name_H-M   'P 1'
#
loop_
_entity.id
_entity.type
_entity.pdbx_description
1 polymer ?
#
loop_
_entity_poly.entity_id
_entity_poly.type
_entity_poly.pdbx_seq_one_letter_code
_entity_poly.pdbx_strand_id
1 'polypeptide(L)'
;MKTLVQLYSARNFTPWDRILDQVKSSAYDGVEGFFANYEDPAAFRRLLDERGLIMPQGHFGLDLLESNFEKAISIARTLGIDTVIAPWLAPE
;
A
#
# COMPACT_ATOMS: atom_id res chain seq x y z
N MET A 1 8.56 17.14 3.99
CA MET A 1 8.19 15.88 4.67
C MET A 1 6.85 15.44 4.09
N LYS A 2 6.69 14.15 3.74
CA LYS A 2 5.43 13.62 3.21
C LYS A 2 4.65 12.95 4.33
N THR A 3 3.34 13.17 4.39
CA THR A 3 2.46 12.58 5.41
C THR A 3 1.58 11.53 4.76
N LEU A 4 1.69 10.30 5.25
CA LEU A 4 1.00 9.13 4.72
C LEU A 4 0.05 8.54 5.77
N VAL A 5 -0.96 7.81 5.32
CA VAL A 5 -1.84 7.01 6.18
C VAL A 5 -1.71 5.53 5.84
N GLN A 6 -1.54 4.68 6.86
CA GLN A 6 -1.54 3.23 6.68
C GLN A 6 -2.97 2.70 6.51
N LEU A 7 -3.27 2.18 5.32
CA LEU A 7 -4.60 1.72 4.90
C LEU A 7 -5.16 0.55 5.70
N TYR A 8 -4.32 -0.19 6.43
CA TYR A 8 -4.79 -1.17 7.40
C TYR A 8 -5.71 -0.54 8.47
N SER A 9 -5.58 0.76 8.73
CA SER A 9 -6.49 1.53 9.59
C SER A 9 -7.92 1.58 9.05
N ALA A 10 -8.08 1.45 7.73
CA ALA A 10 -9.36 1.45 7.01
C ALA A 10 -9.72 0.08 6.40
N ARG A 11 -9.05 -1.01 6.80
CA ARG A 11 -9.17 -2.36 6.21
C ARG A 11 -10.58 -2.94 6.10
N ASN A 12 -11.52 -2.45 6.92
CA ASN A 12 -12.90 -2.94 6.95
C ASN A 12 -13.83 -2.17 6.00
N PHE A 13 -13.31 -1.20 5.26
CA PHE A 13 -14.07 -0.36 4.36
C PHE A 13 -13.60 -0.62 2.92
N THR A 14 -14.56 -0.69 2.01
CA THR A 14 -14.38 -0.72 0.56
C THR A 14 -15.61 -0.04 -0.06
N PRO A 15 -15.54 0.43 -1.32
CA PRO A 15 -14.43 0.35 -2.27
C PRO A 15 -13.26 1.32 -1.99
N TRP A 16 -12.06 1.02 -2.54
CA TRP A 16 -10.83 1.76 -2.29
C TRP A 16 -10.84 3.19 -2.86
N ASP A 17 -11.54 3.42 -3.97
CA ASP A 17 -11.72 4.73 -4.58
C ASP A 17 -12.29 5.76 -3.58
N ARG A 18 -13.33 5.39 -2.82
CA ARG A 18 -13.95 6.22 -1.79
C ARG A 18 -13.01 6.51 -0.62
N ILE A 19 -12.23 5.52 -0.22
CA ILE A 19 -11.25 5.68 0.86
C ILE A 19 -10.16 6.65 0.40
N LEU A 20 -9.61 6.46 -0.80
CA LEU A 20 -8.58 7.32 -1.35
C LEU A 20 -9.08 8.76 -1.59
N ASP A 21 -10.36 8.94 -1.97
CA ASP A 21 -11.00 10.27 -2.01
C ASP A 21 -10.95 10.93 -0.63
N GLN A 22 -11.27 10.18 0.43
CA GLN A 22 -11.22 10.69 1.80
C GLN A 22 -9.78 11.00 2.24
N VAL A 23 -8.81 10.14 1.93
CA VAL A 23 -7.38 10.38 2.19
C VAL A 23 -6.94 11.70 1.55
N LYS A 24 -7.30 11.91 0.27
CA LYS A 24 -7.00 13.15 -0.44
C LYS A 24 -7.67 14.37 0.19
N SER A 25 -8.96 14.25 0.57
CA SER A 25 -9.71 15.34 1.20
C SER A 25 -9.15 15.73 2.57
N SER A 26 -8.52 14.79 3.27
CA SER A 26 -7.86 14.98 4.56
C SER A 26 -6.42 15.53 4.45
N ALA A 27 -6.00 15.95 3.25
CA ALA A 27 -4.70 16.56 2.97
C ALA A 27 -3.47 15.66 3.22
N TYR A 28 -3.64 14.33 3.20
CA TYR A 28 -2.50 13.41 3.14
C TYR A 28 -1.85 13.46 1.75
N ASP A 29 -0.53 13.24 1.71
CA ASP A 29 0.22 13.13 0.45
C ASP A 29 0.03 11.77 -0.23
N GLY A 30 -0.34 10.75 0.54
CA GLY A 30 -0.34 9.38 0.06
C GLY A 30 -0.71 8.36 1.13
N VAL A 31 -0.39 7.10 0.83
CA VAL A 31 -0.75 5.95 1.65
C VAL A 31 0.42 5.02 1.86
N GLU A 32 0.36 4.25 2.95
CA GLU A 32 1.11 3.00 3.12
C GLU A 32 0.08 1.87 2.99
N GLY A 33 0.32 0.88 2.13
CA GLY A 33 -0.65 -0.20 1.90
C GLY A 33 -0.27 -1.50 2.58
N PHE A 34 -1.11 -2.50 2.31
CA PHE A 34 -1.01 -3.86 2.84
C PHE A 34 -1.59 -4.86 1.81
N PHE A 35 -1.60 -6.15 2.15
CA PHE A 35 -1.88 -7.24 1.21
C PHE A 35 -3.13 -7.04 0.32
N ALA A 36 -4.21 -6.44 0.83
CA ALA A 36 -5.44 -6.23 0.06
C ALA A 36 -5.27 -5.23 -1.10
N ASN A 37 -4.29 -4.33 -1.01
CA ASN A 37 -3.97 -3.39 -2.09
C ASN A 37 -3.16 -4.05 -3.22
N TYR A 38 -2.67 -5.27 -3.03
CA TYR A 38 -1.78 -5.98 -3.95
C TYR A 38 -2.50 -6.99 -4.85
N GLU A 39 -3.82 -7.16 -4.69
CA GLU A 39 -4.62 -8.08 -5.52
C GLU A 39 -4.55 -7.71 -7.01
N ASP A 40 -4.69 -6.42 -7.31
CA ASP A 40 -4.41 -5.83 -8.63
C ASP A 40 -3.56 -4.55 -8.45
N PRO A 41 -2.23 -4.68 -8.40
CA PRO A 41 -1.33 -3.54 -8.16
C PRO A 41 -1.44 -2.47 -9.25
N ALA A 42 -1.72 -2.86 -10.49
CA ALA A 42 -1.83 -1.92 -11.60
C ALA A 42 -3.13 -1.11 -11.51
N ALA A 43 -4.25 -1.74 -11.15
CA ALA A 43 -5.50 -1.03 -10.89
C ALA A 43 -5.38 -0.10 -9.67
N PHE A 44 -4.77 -0.58 -8.59
CA PHE A 44 -4.59 0.25 -7.40
C PHE A 44 -3.67 1.46 -7.68
N ARG A 45 -2.60 1.26 -8.46
CA ARG A 45 -1.74 2.36 -8.93
C ARG A 45 -2.53 3.43 -9.69
N ARG A 46 -3.41 3.05 -10.61
CA ARG A 46 -4.27 4.00 -11.34
C ARG A 46 -5.14 4.83 -10.40
N LEU A 47 -5.74 4.22 -9.38
CA LEU A 47 -6.55 4.94 -8.39
C LEU A 47 -5.76 5.98 -7.62
N LEU A 48 -4.49 5.69 -7.30
CA LEU A 48 -3.57 6.64 -6.66
C LEU A 48 -3.23 7.81 -7.60
N ASP A 49 -2.88 7.50 -8.85
CA ASP A 49 -2.51 8.50 -9.86
C ASP A 49 -3.65 9.50 -10.14
N GLU A 50 -4.88 9.01 -10.28
CA GLU A 50 -6.09 9.83 -10.48
C GLU A 50 -6.30 10.87 -9.35
N ARG A 51 -5.79 10.59 -8.16
CA ARG A 51 -5.94 11.44 -6.96
C ARG A 51 -4.67 12.22 -6.61
N GLY A 52 -3.59 12.02 -7.39
CA GLY A 52 -2.27 12.55 -7.09
C GLY A 52 -1.74 12.11 -5.72
N LEU A 53 -2.06 10.88 -5.32
CA LEU A 53 -1.55 10.25 -4.09
C LEU A 53 -0.34 9.38 -4.42
N ILE A 54 0.61 9.30 -3.50
CA ILE A 54 1.78 8.40 -3.62
C ILE A 54 1.66 7.19 -2.70
N MET A 55 2.42 6.14 -2.98
CA MET A 55 2.54 4.95 -2.14
C MET A 55 3.99 4.50 -2.01
N PRO A 56 4.87 5.29 -1.36
CA PRO A 56 6.30 4.97 -1.27
C PRO A 56 6.59 3.83 -0.28
N GLN A 57 5.62 3.51 0.60
CA GLN A 57 5.76 2.50 1.65
C GLN A 57 4.69 1.41 1.51
N GLY A 58 5.02 0.18 1.90
CA GLY A 58 4.05 -0.91 1.97
C GLY A 58 4.44 -1.99 2.96
N HIS A 59 3.45 -2.56 3.63
CA HIS A 59 3.62 -3.76 4.45
C HIS A 59 3.57 -5.02 3.58
N PHE A 60 4.61 -5.84 3.65
CA PHE A 60 4.72 -7.10 2.93
C PHE A 60 4.88 -8.23 3.95
N GLY A 61 3.98 -9.22 3.91
CA GLY A 61 4.07 -10.38 4.79
C GLY A 61 5.37 -11.14 4.60
N LEU A 62 5.94 -11.63 5.70
CA LEU A 62 7.23 -12.32 5.70
C LEU A 62 7.23 -13.53 4.74
N ASP A 63 6.14 -14.30 4.72
CA ASP A 63 5.98 -15.44 3.80
C ASP A 63 6.16 -15.03 2.33
N LEU A 64 5.63 -13.88 1.91
CA LEU A 64 5.79 -13.40 0.53
C LEU A 64 7.24 -13.02 0.24
N LEU A 65 7.90 -12.37 1.20
CA LEU A 65 9.28 -11.96 1.08
C LEU A 65 10.23 -13.16 0.99
N GLU A 66 9.97 -14.23 1.74
CA GLU A 66 10.81 -15.43 1.78
C GLU A 66 10.50 -16.42 0.65
N SER A 67 9.21 -16.69 0.40
CA SER A 67 8.81 -17.71 -0.58
C SER A 67 8.79 -17.20 -2.01
N ASN A 68 8.62 -15.89 -2.23
CA ASN A 68 8.49 -15.30 -3.56
C ASN A 68 8.90 -13.82 -3.61
N PHE A 69 10.17 -13.58 -3.34
CA PHE A 69 10.75 -12.24 -3.32
C PHE A 69 10.60 -11.49 -4.66
N GLU A 70 10.71 -12.18 -5.79
CA GLU A 70 10.52 -11.57 -7.12
C GLU A 70 9.11 -11.01 -7.31
N LYS A 71 8.08 -11.72 -6.83
CA LYS A 71 6.71 -11.20 -6.82
C LYS A 71 6.58 -9.96 -5.93
N ALA A 72 7.22 -9.97 -4.76
CA ALA A 72 7.24 -8.80 -3.88
C ALA A 72 7.87 -7.57 -4.57
N ILE A 73 9.01 -7.74 -5.24
CA ILE A 73 9.67 -6.68 -6.02
C ILE A 73 8.74 -6.19 -7.14
N SER A 74 8.08 -7.09 -7.88
CA SER A 74 7.17 -6.72 -8.97
C SER A 74 6.00 -5.87 -8.47
N ILE A 75 5.40 -6.24 -7.33
CA ILE A 75 4.33 -5.46 -6.68
C ILE A 75 4.86 -4.09 -6.28
N ALA A 76 6.01 -4.05 -5.58
CA ALA A 76 6.61 -2.80 -5.12
C ALA A 76 6.89 -1.83 -6.27
N ARG A 77 7.51 -2.31 -7.35
CA ARG A 77 7.78 -1.51 -8.56
C ARG A 77 6.51 -0.99 -9.22
N THR A 78 5.46 -1.81 -9.30
CA THR A 78 4.19 -1.41 -9.93
C THR A 78 3.50 -0.29 -9.15
N LEU A 79 3.56 -0.36 -7.81
CA LEU A 79 2.93 0.63 -6.93
C LEU A 79 3.79 1.87 -6.69
N GLY A 80 5.08 1.82 -7.02
CA GLY A 80 6.03 2.90 -6.72
C GLY A 80 6.51 2.88 -5.27
N ILE A 81 6.53 1.71 -4.63
CA ILE A 81 7.03 1.48 -3.28
C ILE A 81 8.56 1.39 -3.34
N ASP A 82 9.24 2.21 -2.52
CA ASP A 82 10.69 2.17 -2.32
C ASP A 82 11.08 1.59 -0.95
N THR A 83 10.13 1.57 -0.01
CA THR A 83 10.33 1.10 1.36
C THR A 83 9.38 -0.05 1.66
N VAL A 84 9.96 -1.25 1.81
CA VAL A 84 9.23 -2.47 2.18
C VAL A 84 9.35 -2.69 3.69
N ILE A 85 8.20 -2.85 4.36
CA ILE A 85 8.13 -3.04 5.81
C ILE A 85 7.58 -4.44 6.08
N ALA A 86 8.34 -5.26 6.81
CA ALA A 86 7.81 -6.51 7.34
C ALA A 86 6.90 -6.20 8.54
N PRO A 87 5.64 -6.69 8.56
CA PRO A 87 4.73 -6.44 9.66
C PRO A 87 5.19 -7.17 10.93
N TRP A 88 4.46 -6.97 12.03
CA TRP A 88 4.73 -7.61 13.32
C TRP A 88 5.01 -9.11 13.17
N LEU A 89 6.11 -9.54 13.78
CA LEU A 89 6.52 -10.93 13.90
C LEU A 89 6.22 -11.41 15.31
N ALA A 90 5.62 -12.60 15.42
CA ALA A 90 5.40 -13.21 16.72
C ALA A 90 6.76 -13.50 17.39
N PRO A 91 6.87 -13.33 18.74
CA PRO A 91 8.01 -13.83 19.48
C PRO A 91 8.14 -15.36 19.30
N GLU A 92 9.37 -15.84 19.23
CA GLU A 92 9.69 -17.27 19.29
C GLU A 92 9.48 -17.86 20.70
#